data_AF-L7L756-F1
#
_entry.id   AF-L7L756-F1
#
_cell.length_a   1.000
_cell.length_b   1.000
_cell.length_c   1.000
_cell.angle_alpha   90.00
_cell.angle_beta   90.00
_cell.angle_gamma   90.00
#
_symmetry.space_group_name_H-M   'P 1'
#
loop_
_entity.id
_entity.type
_entity.pdbx_description
1 polymer ?
#
loop_
_entity_poly.entity_id
_entity_poly.type
_entity_poly.pdbx_seq_one_letter_code
_entity_poly.pdbx_strand_id
1 'polypeptide(L)' 'MSDDLERLQRWVDSGALFRLVSRRGGESTIALLTCSGGEEMGRIVSADPRLAEWCAAHGDSQVEDF' A
#
# COMPACT_ATOMS: atom_id res chain seq x y z
N MET A 1 10.30 8.92 11.41
CA MET A 1 10.16 7.53 11.87
C MET A 1 8.72 7.18 11.59
N SER A 2 8.47 6.62 10.42
CA SER A 2 7.12 6.56 9.85
C SER A 2 6.60 5.14 10.08
N ASP A 3 5.73 4.99 11.08
CA ASP A 3 5.05 3.73 11.45
C ASP A 3 4.26 3.13 10.27
N ASP A 4 3.94 3.95 9.27
CA ASP A 4 3.20 3.59 8.06
C ASP A 4 3.80 2.41 7.29
N LEU A 5 5.13 2.36 7.16
CA LEU A 5 5.80 1.28 6.43
C LEU A 5 5.73 -0.04 7.20
N GLU A 6 5.95 0.00 8.52
CA GLU A 6 5.84 -1.17 9.39
C GLU A 6 4.41 -1.69 9.41
N ARG A 7 3.44 -0.78 9.44
CA ARG A 7 2.00 -1.09 9.35
C ARG A 7 1.65 -1.78 8.04
N LEU A 8 2.14 -1.29 6.91
CA LEU A 8 1.92 -1.91 5.60
C LEU A 8 2.58 -3.30 5.51
N GLN A 9 3.82 -3.44 5.97
CA GLN A 9 4.51 -4.73 5.98
C GLN A 9 3.76 -5.77 6.81
N ARG A 10 3.29 -5.38 8.01
CA ARG A 10 2.50 -6.25 8.87
C ARG A 10 1.16 -6.64 8.24
N TRP A 11 0.54 -5.74 7.48
CA TRP A 11 -0.68 -6.03 6.73
C TRP A 11 -0.45 -7.15 5.70
N VAL A 12 0.64 -7.04 4.93
CA VAL A 12 1.00 -8.03 3.92
C VAL A 12 1.46 -9.35 4.54
N ASP A 13 2.19 -9.30 5.65
CA ASP A 13 2.57 -10.49 6.44
C ASP A 13 1.34 -11.26 6.96
N SER A 14 0.24 -10.54 7.24
CA SER A 14 -1.04 -11.16 7.60
C SER A 14 -1.78 -11.80 6.42
N GLY A 15 -1.22 -11.73 5.20
CA GLY A 15 -1.82 -12.25 3.97
C GLY A 15 -2.89 -11.34 3.37
N ALA A 16 -2.96 -10.08 3.79
CA ALA A 16 -3.91 -9.11 3.25
C ALA A 16 -3.30 -8.33 2.08
N LEU A 17 -4.16 -7.85 1.18
CA LEU A 17 -3.72 -7.19 -0.06
C LEU A 17 -3.60 -5.68 0.14
N PHE A 18 -2.86 -5.02 -0.74
CA PHE A 18 -2.75 -3.57 -0.77
C PHE A 18 -2.71 -3.06 -2.21
N ARG A 19 -3.05 -1.79 -2.37
CA ARG A 19 -3.01 -1.09 -3.66
C ARG A 19 -2.45 0.32 -3.49
N LEU A 20 -1.50 0.72 -4.34
CA LEU A 20 -1.04 2.10 -4.43
C LEU A 20 -2.06 2.91 -5.24
N VAL A 21 -2.86 3.73 -4.55
CA VAL A 21 -3.96 4.49 -5.17
C VAL A 21 -3.45 5.74 -5.86
N SER A 22 -2.48 6.43 -5.26
CA SER A 22 -1.94 7.68 -5.80
C SER A 22 -0.54 7.93 -5.27
N ARG A 23 0.29 8.56 -6.10
CA ARG A 23 1.58 9.12 -5.70
C ARG A 23 1.71 10.50 -6.33
N ARG A 24 1.55 11.56 -5.53
CA ARG A 24 1.57 12.95 -6.01
C ARG A 24 2.15 13.86 -4.95
N GLY A 25 2.95 14.85 -5.38
CA GLY A 25 3.48 15.89 -4.48
C GLY A 25 4.38 15.37 -3.35
N GLY A 26 5.01 14.20 -3.53
CA GLY A 26 5.80 13.53 -2.49
C GLY A 26 4.97 12.68 -1.52
N GLU A 27 3.65 12.75 -1.59
CA GLU A 27 2.74 11.94 -0.80
C GLU A 27 2.27 10.71 -1.59
N SER A 28 2.17 9.59 -0.89
CA SER A 28 1.69 8.31 -1.40
C SER A 28 0.48 7.87 -0.61
N THR A 29 -0.55 7.44 -1.31
CA THR A 29 -1.79 6.91 -0.74
C THR A 29 -1.91 5.44 -1.09
N ILE A 30 -2.02 4.59 -0.07
CA ILE A 30 -2.16 3.14 -0.22
C ILE A 30 -3.47 2.70 0.41
N ALA A 31 -4.27 1.97 -0.35
CA ALA A 31 -5.43 1.27 0.15
C ALA A 31 -5.01 -0.09 0.69
N LEU A 32 -5.46 -0.40 1.90
CA LEU A 32 -5.35 -1.70 2.54
C LEU A 32 -6.63 -2.47 2.22
N LEU A 33 -6.49 -3.55 1.48
CA LEU A 33 -7.58 -4.37 1.00
C LEU A 33 -7.68 -5.64 1.85
N THR A 34 -8.88 -6.23 1.92
CA THR A 34 -9.04 -7.59 2.45
C THR A 34 -8.19 -8.60 1.67
N CYS A 35 -7.96 -9.77 2.26
CA CYS A 35 -7.28 -10.89 1.57
C CYS A 35 -7.99 -11.30 0.27
N SER A 36 -9.30 -11.04 0.15
CA SER A 36 -10.10 -11.27 -1.05
C SER A 36 -9.99 -10.15 -2.10
N GLY A 37 -9.29 -9.06 -1.81
CA GLY A 37 -8.99 -7.95 -2.74
C GLY A 37 -10.13 -7.00 -3.07
N GLY A 38 -11.35 -7.31 -2.64
CA GLY A 38 -12.55 -6.57 -3.05
C GLY A 38 -12.95 -5.40 -2.16
N GLU A 39 -12.49 -5.32 -0.91
CA GLU A 39 -12.94 -4.30 0.05
C GLU A 39 -11.78 -3.56 0.72
N GLU A 40 -11.85 -2.23 0.71
CA GLU A 40 -10.91 -1.35 1.42
C GLU A 40 -11.23 -1.35 2.91
N MET A 41 -10.33 -1.92 3.69
CA MET A 41 -10.41 -1.95 5.16
C MET A 41 -9.70 -0.77 5.80
N GLY A 42 -8.79 -0.12 5.07
CA GLY A 42 -8.06 1.02 5.59
C GLY A 42 -7.25 1.73 4.51
N ARG A 43 -6.71 2.88 4.88
CA ARG A 43 -5.89 3.70 3.99
C ARG A 43 -4.72 4.27 4.75
N ILE A 44 -3.55 4.21 4.13
CA ILE A 44 -2.31 4.83 4.61
C ILE A 44 -2.01 6.00 3.68
N VAL A 45 -1.78 7.17 4.26
CA VAL A 45 -1.35 8.37 3.54
C VAL A 45 -0.03 8.79 4.16
N SER A 46 1.04 8.75 3.38
CA SER A 46 2.37 9.04 3.89
C SER A 46 3.21 9.76 2.85
N ALA A 47 3.98 10.75 3.29
CA ALA A 47 5.00 11.41 2.50
C ALA A 47 6.36 10.70 2.58
N ASP A 48 6.42 9.53 3.20
CA ASP A 48 7.65 8.74 3.28
C ASP A 48 7.97 8.10 1.92
N PRO A 49 9.12 8.44 1.30
CA PRO A 49 9.49 7.89 -0.01
C PRO A 49 9.71 6.37 0.05
N ARG A 50 10.11 5.82 1.20
CA ARG A 50 10.37 4.39 1.39
C ARG A 50 9.10 3.56 1.22
N LEU A 51 7.94 4.14 1.54
CA LEU A 51 6.65 3.48 1.37
C LEU A 51 6.35 3.25 -0.12
N ALA A 52 6.59 4.27 -0.94
CA ALA A 52 6.44 4.17 -2.39
C ALA A 52 7.45 3.21 -3.02
N GLU A 53 8.72 3.25 -2.57
CA GLU A 53 9.76 2.32 -3.02
C GLU A 53 9.42 0.87 -2.66
N TRP A 54 8.91 0.64 -1.45
CA TRP A 54 8.49 -0.68 -0.98
C TRP A 54 7.31 -1.21 -1.80
N CYS A 55 6.28 -0.38 -2.04
CA CYS A 55 5.15 -0.74 -2.89
C CYS A 55 5.59 -1.07 -4.33
N ALA A 56 6.53 -0.31 -4.90
CA ALA A 56 7.07 -0.58 -6.23
C ALA A 56 7.84 -1.92 -6.29
N ALA A 57 8.54 -2.29 -5.21
CA ALA A 57 9.30 -3.54 -5.13
C ALA A 57 8.42 -4.78 -4.89
N HIS A 58 7.32 -4.64 -4.15
CA HIS A 58 6.40 -5.75 -3.82
C HIS A 58 5.27 -5.92 -4.83
N GLY A 59 5.13 -4.95 -5.75
CA GLY A 59 4.07 -4.92 -6.75
C GLY A 59 2.74 -4.44 -6.17
N ASP A 60 1.97 -3.73 -7.00
CA ASP A 60 0.54 -3.58 -6.73
C ASP A 60 -0.10 -4.95 -6.95
N SER A 61 -0.76 -5.52 -5.94
CA SER A 61 -1.45 -6.82 -6.09
C SER A 61 -2.64 -6.75 -7.06
N GLN A 62 -2.86 -5.61 -7.72
CA GLN A 62 -3.87 -5.36 -8.72
C GLN A 62 -3.27 -4.61 -9.93
N VAL A 63 -2.18 -5.12 -10.50
CA VAL A 63 -1.90 -4.86 -11.92
C VAL A 63 -2.91 -5.62 -12.78
N GLU A 64 -4.16 -5.15 -12.82
CA GLU A 64 -4.96 -5.34 -14.03
C GLU A 64 -4.56 -4.21 -14.98
N ASP A 65 -3.69 -4.60 -15.91
CA ASP A 65 -3.37 -3.88 -17.14
C ASP A 65 -4.66 -3.33 -17.75
N PHE A 66 -4.63 -2.04 -18.14
CA PHE A 66 -5.71 -1.34 -18.83
C PHE A 66 -6.16 -2.01 -20.12
#